data_AF-Q3M9Z4-F1
#
_entry.id   AF-Q3M9Z4-F1
#
_cell.length_a   1.000
_cell.length_b   1.000
_cell.length_c   1.000
_cell.angle_alpha   90.00
_cell.angle_beta   90.00
_cell.angle_gamma   90.00
#
_symmetry.space_group_name_H-M   'P 1'
#
loop_
_entity.id
_entity.type
_entity.pdbx_description
1 polymer ?
#
loop_
_entity_poly.entity_id
_entity_poly.type
_entity_poly.pdbx_seq_one_letter_code
_entity_poly.pdbx_strand_id
1 'polypeptide(L)'
;MAPEENNSKPKQTKLQKSPLRGKSSKADVAVEDKQGKLRLRLPRRIADGSSRYIYTGLDATTDNQKKAQVVAWQIEEDIRTDQLDPTLDRYKLQFRPKITVAKKVDLSELWVSYCDYKRPQLAPTTYQRDYIRKFAHHIDSLPSKDIRDAVAIRDFLLQTLSASTAKRLLTHFAACCRWAESSGLLKSNPFAGMASSIRKPKSDKSIDPFTALVTS
;
A
#
# COMPACT_ATOMS: atom_id res chain seq x y z
N MET A 1 -30.18 -77.02 -11.23
CA MET A 1 -30.51 -76.07 -10.16
C MET A 1 -29.71 -74.80 -10.42
N ALA A 2 -30.41 -73.69 -10.65
CA ALA A 2 -29.96 -72.35 -11.04
C ALA A 2 -28.94 -71.68 -10.08
N PRO A 3 -28.40 -70.46 -10.33
CA PRO A 3 -27.98 -69.80 -11.58
C PRO A 3 -26.68 -68.93 -11.45
N GLU A 4 -26.29 -68.34 -12.59
CA GLU A 4 -25.74 -66.99 -12.89
C GLU A 4 -24.87 -66.15 -11.93
N GLU A 5 -23.74 -65.71 -12.53
CA GLU A 5 -23.34 -64.31 -12.78
C GLU A 5 -22.94 -63.41 -11.58
N ASN A 6 -21.70 -62.91 -11.59
CA ASN A 6 -21.49 -61.49 -11.29
C ASN A 6 -20.17 -60.91 -11.82
N ASN A 7 -20.31 -60.06 -12.83
CA ASN A 7 -19.31 -59.16 -13.40
C ASN A 7 -19.18 -57.90 -12.51
N SER A 8 -18.03 -57.72 -11.87
CA SER A 8 -17.72 -56.55 -11.05
C SER A 8 -17.14 -55.40 -11.88
N LYS A 9 -17.91 -54.31 -12.03
CA LYS A 9 -17.37 -52.94 -12.24
C LYS A 9 -18.06 -51.96 -11.29
N PRO A 10 -17.32 -51.14 -10.53
CA PRO A 10 -17.90 -50.24 -9.55
C PRO A 10 -18.45 -48.97 -10.23
N LYS A 11 -19.66 -48.60 -9.80
CA LYS A 11 -20.41 -47.40 -10.18
C LYS A 11 -19.76 -46.16 -9.54
N GLN A 12 -19.57 -45.10 -10.33
CA GLN A 12 -19.21 -43.78 -9.83
C GLN A 12 -20.34 -43.19 -8.97
N THR A 13 -19.99 -42.92 -7.72
CA THR A 13 -20.83 -42.34 -6.67
C THR A 13 -21.14 -40.87 -6.96
N LYS A 14 -22.43 -40.57 -7.10
CA LYS A 14 -22.99 -39.21 -7.06
C LYS A 14 -22.77 -38.60 -5.67
N LEU A 15 -21.97 -37.53 -5.57
CA LEU A 15 -21.83 -36.77 -4.33
C LEU A 15 -22.96 -35.73 -4.19
N GLN A 16 -24.02 -36.20 -3.54
CA GLN A 16 -24.77 -35.59 -2.45
C GLN A 16 -25.17 -34.10 -2.51
N LYS A 17 -26.49 -33.92 -2.53
CA LYS A 17 -27.25 -32.72 -2.16
C LYS A 17 -27.26 -32.55 -0.63
N SER A 18 -27.17 -31.31 -0.18
CA SER A 18 -27.37 -30.84 1.20
C SER A 18 -28.04 -29.44 1.17
N PRO A 19 -28.82 -29.01 2.19
CA PRO A 19 -30.27 -29.02 2.06
C PRO A 19 -30.98 -27.70 2.46
N LEU A 20 -32.31 -27.66 2.25
CA LEU A 20 -33.32 -26.75 2.83
C LEU A 20 -33.19 -25.24 2.55
N ARG A 21 -33.99 -24.73 1.60
CA ARG A 21 -34.54 -23.37 1.69
C ARG A 21 -36.02 -23.39 1.30
N GLY A 22 -36.87 -23.09 2.27
CA GLY A 22 -38.31 -22.92 2.07
C GLY A 22 -38.59 -21.85 1.01
N LYS A 23 -39.73 -22.01 0.33
CA LYS A 23 -40.31 -21.11 -0.68
C LYS A 23 -39.92 -19.65 -0.41
N SER A 24 -39.14 -19.04 -1.31
CA SER A 24 -38.68 -17.67 -1.14
C SER A 24 -39.85 -16.70 -1.26
N SER A 25 -40.17 -16.07 -0.14
CA SER A 25 -41.04 -14.92 -0.05
C SER A 25 -40.33 -13.71 -0.68
N LYS A 26 -40.67 -13.39 -1.92
CA LYS A 26 -40.60 -12.04 -2.53
C LYS A 26 -39.32 -11.19 -2.32
N ALA A 27 -38.16 -11.72 -1.94
CA ALA A 27 -36.84 -11.07 -2.07
C ALA A 27 -35.81 -12.19 -1.96
N ASP A 28 -35.22 -12.61 -3.08
CA ASP A 28 -34.40 -13.82 -3.15
C ASP A 28 -33.13 -13.50 -3.94
N VAL A 29 -32.24 -12.72 -3.32
CA VAL A 29 -30.93 -12.44 -3.89
C VAL A 29 -30.02 -13.61 -3.52
N ALA A 30 -29.80 -14.52 -4.46
CA ALA A 30 -29.02 -15.73 -4.21
C ALA A 30 -27.53 -15.52 -4.51
N VAL A 31 -26.66 -16.04 -3.65
CA VAL A 31 -25.23 -16.17 -3.91
C VAL A 31 -24.99 -17.48 -4.67
N GLU A 32 -24.53 -17.41 -5.91
CA GLU A 32 -24.19 -18.58 -6.73
C GLU A 32 -22.67 -18.65 -6.93
N ASP A 33 -22.13 -19.87 -6.97
CA ASP A 33 -20.77 -20.14 -7.45
C ASP A 33 -20.82 -20.48 -8.95
N LYS A 34 -20.04 -19.76 -9.76
CA LYS A 34 -19.79 -20.09 -11.16
C LYS A 34 -18.29 -20.19 -11.39
N GLN A 35 -17.82 -21.40 -11.66
CA GLN A 35 -16.41 -21.70 -12.00
C GLN A 35 -15.44 -21.25 -10.90
N GLY A 36 -15.80 -21.43 -9.62
CA GLY A 36 -14.99 -21.06 -8.47
C GLY A 36 -15.07 -19.58 -8.10
N LYS A 37 -15.90 -18.79 -8.79
CA LYS A 37 -16.14 -17.36 -8.50
C LYS A 37 -17.56 -17.11 -8.06
N LEU A 38 -17.72 -16.30 -7.01
CA LEU A 38 -19.02 -15.94 -6.46
C LEU A 38 -19.69 -14.85 -7.29
N ARG A 39 -21.01 -14.99 -7.49
CA ARG A 39 -21.87 -13.99 -8.11
C ARG A 39 -23.18 -13.87 -7.35
N LEU A 40 -23.75 -12.67 -7.30
CA LEU A 40 -25.11 -12.46 -6.80
C LEU A 40 -26.09 -12.51 -7.96
N ARG A 41 -27.19 -13.22 -7.76
CA ARG A 41 -28.30 -13.30 -8.71
C ARG A 41 -29.48 -12.50 -8.17
N LEU A 42 -29.89 -11.50 -8.93
CA LEU A 42 -31.03 -10.66 -8.62
C LEU A 42 -32.34 -11.28 -9.11
N PRO A 43 -33.48 -10.96 -8.47
CA PRO A 43 -34.79 -11.39 -8.95
C PRO A 43 -35.17 -10.65 -10.24
N ARG A 44 -35.87 -11.36 -11.14
CA ARG A 44 -36.20 -10.90 -12.50
C ARG A 44 -37.02 -9.61 -12.56
N ARG A 45 -37.81 -9.32 -11.51
CA ARG A 45 -38.61 -8.09 -11.43
C ARG A 45 -37.78 -6.79 -11.40
N ILE A 46 -36.49 -6.90 -11.04
CA ILE A 46 -35.61 -5.75 -10.82
C ILE A 46 -34.71 -5.52 -12.02
N ALA A 47 -34.12 -6.60 -12.53
CA ALA A 47 -33.16 -6.53 -13.60
C ALA A 47 -33.40 -7.70 -14.55
N ASP A 48 -33.57 -7.36 -15.82
CA ASP A 48 -33.68 -8.31 -16.90
C ASP A 48 -32.32 -8.53 -17.60
N GLY A 49 -32.14 -9.74 -18.14
CA GLY A 49 -30.94 -10.10 -18.91
C GLY A 49 -29.64 -10.06 -18.09
N SER A 50 -28.62 -9.40 -18.66
CA SER A 50 -27.24 -9.39 -18.14
C SER A 50 -27.08 -8.63 -16.82
N SER A 51 -27.92 -7.63 -16.56
CA SER A 51 -27.89 -6.84 -15.31
C SER A 51 -28.40 -7.62 -14.10
N ARG A 52 -28.94 -8.84 -14.31
CA ARG A 52 -29.41 -9.71 -13.23
C ARG A 52 -28.27 -10.32 -12.40
N TYR A 53 -27.04 -10.28 -12.89
CA TYR A 53 -25.90 -10.90 -12.22
C TYR A 53 -24.88 -9.84 -11.78
N ILE A 54 -24.58 -9.81 -10.49
CA ILE A 54 -23.48 -9.01 -9.93
C ILE A 54 -22.30 -9.94 -9.73
N TYR A 55 -21.26 -9.79 -10.54
CA TYR A 55 -20.03 -10.55 -10.39
C TYR A 55 -19.19 -9.95 -9.26
N THR A 56 -18.94 -10.74 -8.22
CA THR A 56 -18.12 -10.27 -7.08
C THR A 56 -16.62 -10.37 -7.37
N GLY A 57 -16.22 -11.24 -8.30
CA GLY A 57 -14.81 -11.52 -8.56
C GLY A 57 -14.08 -12.22 -7.40
N LEU A 58 -14.79 -12.56 -6.32
CA LEU A 58 -14.25 -13.28 -5.18
C LEU A 58 -14.26 -14.78 -5.42
N ASP A 59 -13.22 -15.48 -4.95
CA ASP A 59 -13.16 -16.93 -4.97
C ASP A 59 -14.20 -17.55 -4.02
N ALA A 60 -14.65 -18.77 -4.33
CA ALA A 60 -15.63 -19.53 -3.55
C ALA A 60 -15.06 -20.07 -2.22
N THR A 61 -14.56 -19.19 -1.36
CA THR A 61 -14.16 -19.49 0.01
C THR A 61 -15.30 -19.16 0.98
N THR A 62 -15.32 -19.81 2.15
CA THR A 62 -16.34 -19.58 3.18
C THR A 62 -16.39 -18.14 3.68
N ASP A 63 -15.25 -17.45 3.74
CA ASP A 63 -15.17 -16.04 4.13
C ASP A 63 -15.75 -15.10 3.05
N ASN A 64 -15.40 -15.35 1.80
CA ASN A 64 -15.93 -14.59 0.66
C ASN A 64 -17.43 -14.82 0.45
N GLN A 65 -17.93 -16.03 0.72
CA GLN A 65 -19.37 -16.33 0.72
C GLN A 65 -20.13 -15.49 1.74
N LYS A 66 -19.61 -15.35 2.97
CA LYS A 66 -20.21 -14.48 3.98
C LYS A 66 -20.23 -13.03 3.53
N LYS A 67 -19.13 -12.53 2.95
CA LYS A 67 -19.06 -11.17 2.39
C LYS A 67 -20.10 -10.96 1.28
N ALA A 68 -20.19 -11.88 0.32
CA ALA A 68 -21.18 -11.83 -0.74
C ALA A 68 -22.61 -11.88 -0.18
N GLN A 69 -22.86 -12.68 0.86
CA GLN A 69 -24.17 -12.79 1.52
C GLN A 69 -24.58 -11.49 2.21
N VAL A 70 -23.65 -10.78 2.85
CA VAL A 70 -23.94 -9.47 3.47
C VAL A 70 -24.42 -8.47 2.42
N VAL A 71 -23.77 -8.43 1.26
CA VAL A 71 -24.20 -7.56 0.16
C VAL A 71 -25.55 -8.02 -0.41
N ALA A 72 -25.80 -9.33 -0.49
CA ALA A 72 -27.10 -9.86 -0.90
C ALA A 72 -28.23 -9.38 0.02
N TRP A 73 -28.03 -9.44 1.35
CA TRP A 73 -29.00 -8.92 2.32
C TRP A 73 -29.20 -7.41 2.20
N GLN A 74 -28.14 -6.66 1.95
CA GLN A 74 -28.26 -5.22 1.72
C GLN A 74 -29.13 -4.91 0.50
N ILE A 75 -28.97 -5.67 -0.58
CA ILE A 75 -29.82 -5.53 -1.77
C ILE A 75 -31.26 -5.91 -1.42
N GLU A 76 -31.49 -7.00 -0.69
CA GLU A 76 -32.85 -7.40 -0.26
C GLU A 76 -33.54 -6.33 0.59
N GLU A 77 -32.78 -5.66 1.46
CA GLU A 77 -33.27 -4.56 2.28
C GLU A 77 -33.58 -3.32 1.44
N ASP A 78 -32.68 -2.94 0.52
CA ASP A 78 -32.87 -1.79 -0.37
C ASP A 78 -34.06 -2.01 -1.34
N ILE A 79 -34.32 -3.26 -1.70
CA ILE A 79 -35.53 -3.67 -2.44
C ILE A 79 -36.79 -3.47 -1.59
N ARG A 80 -36.72 -3.82 -0.31
CA ARG A 80 -37.85 -3.72 0.62
C ARG A 80 -38.22 -2.27 0.92
N THR A 81 -37.23 -1.38 0.94
CA THR A 81 -37.39 0.06 1.21
C THR A 81 -37.55 0.91 -0.06
N ASP A 82 -37.56 0.28 -1.23
CA ASP A 82 -37.63 0.93 -2.55
C ASP A 82 -36.50 1.94 -2.80
N GLN A 83 -35.34 1.73 -2.19
CA GLN A 83 -34.12 2.55 -2.32
C GLN A 83 -33.05 1.87 -3.17
N LEU A 84 -33.43 0.85 -3.94
CA LEU A 84 -32.51 0.14 -4.79
C LEU A 84 -31.88 1.07 -5.83
N ASP A 85 -30.56 1.09 -5.88
CA ASP A 85 -29.82 1.75 -6.95
C ASP A 85 -30.11 1.07 -8.31
N PRO A 86 -30.76 1.76 -9.27
CA PRO A 86 -31.12 1.18 -10.58
C PRO A 86 -29.90 0.79 -11.42
N THR A 87 -28.72 1.39 -11.14
CA THR A 87 -27.48 1.08 -11.87
C THR A 87 -26.76 -0.16 -11.31
N LEU A 88 -27.13 -0.58 -10.10
CA LEU A 88 -26.47 -1.64 -9.31
C LEU A 88 -24.98 -1.37 -9.04
N ASP A 89 -24.48 -0.18 -9.35
CA ASP A 89 -23.06 0.14 -9.26
C ASP A 89 -22.63 0.32 -7.81
N ARG A 90 -23.51 0.83 -6.94
CA ARG A 90 -23.28 0.91 -5.49
C ARG A 90 -22.87 -0.44 -4.88
N TYR A 91 -23.48 -1.53 -5.33
CA TYR A 91 -23.17 -2.88 -4.84
C TYR A 91 -21.93 -3.46 -5.50
N LYS A 92 -21.71 -3.21 -6.79
CA LYS A 92 -20.49 -3.64 -7.50
C LYS A 92 -19.24 -3.00 -6.91
N LEU A 93 -19.31 -1.75 -6.47
CA LEU A 93 -18.20 -1.01 -5.84
C LEU A 93 -17.68 -1.70 -4.58
N GLN A 94 -18.52 -2.43 -3.85
CA GLN A 94 -18.12 -3.13 -2.62
C GLN A 94 -17.17 -4.29 -2.89
N PHE A 95 -17.25 -4.87 -4.08
CA PHE A 95 -16.41 -5.99 -4.51
C PHE A 95 -15.17 -5.56 -5.28
N ARG A 96 -15.08 -4.28 -5.66
CA ARG A 96 -13.86 -3.77 -6.27
C ARG A 96 -12.76 -3.75 -5.21
N PRO A 97 -11.55 -4.24 -5.52
CA PRO A 97 -10.43 -4.09 -4.62
C PRO A 97 -10.27 -2.60 -4.34
N LYS A 98 -10.40 -2.21 -3.07
CA LYS A 98 -10.03 -0.87 -2.63
C LYS A 98 -8.52 -0.81 -2.79
N ILE A 99 -8.05 -0.33 -3.94
CA ILE A 99 -6.66 0.08 -4.11
C ILE A 99 -6.53 1.28 -3.19
N THR A 100 -6.11 1.03 -1.94
CA THR A 100 -5.53 2.07 -1.12
C THR A 100 -4.27 2.47 -1.86
N VAL A 101 -4.37 3.51 -2.68
CA VAL A 101 -3.21 4.16 -3.25
C VAL A 101 -2.39 4.57 -2.04
N ALA A 102 -1.37 3.78 -1.71
CA ALA A 102 -0.46 4.10 -0.64
C ALA A 102 0.04 5.51 -0.96
N LYS A 103 -0.37 6.48 -0.14
CA LYS A 103 -0.07 7.88 -0.34
C LYS A 103 1.44 7.94 -0.51
N LYS A 104 1.91 8.20 -1.73
CA LYS A 104 3.34 8.27 -2.02
C LYS A 104 3.85 9.42 -1.17
N VAL A 105 4.63 9.11 -0.14
CA VAL A 105 5.21 10.14 0.70
C VAL A 105 6.39 10.69 -0.08
N ASP A 106 6.23 11.90 -0.58
CA ASP A 106 7.27 12.62 -1.31
C ASP A 106 8.29 13.18 -0.30
N LEU A 107 9.57 12.94 -0.55
CA LEU A 107 10.66 13.49 0.25
C LEU A 107 10.66 15.02 0.25
N SER A 108 10.26 15.66 -0.85
CA SER A 108 10.15 17.12 -0.94
C SER A 108 9.10 17.67 0.03
N GLU A 109 7.90 17.09 0.04
CA GLU A 109 6.82 17.52 0.96
C GLU A 109 7.22 17.28 2.43
N LEU A 110 7.84 16.14 2.70
CA LEU A 110 8.31 15.81 4.03
C LEU A 110 9.40 16.78 4.51
N TRP A 111 10.29 17.18 3.61
CA TRP A 111 11.34 18.14 3.91
C TRP A 111 10.80 19.52 4.28
N VAL A 112 9.78 20.00 3.55
CA VAL A 112 9.13 21.29 3.88
C VAL A 112 8.51 21.22 5.27
N SER A 113 7.76 20.16 5.56
CA SER A 113 7.11 19.96 6.86
C SER A 113 8.13 19.87 8.01
N TYR A 114 9.27 19.21 7.75
CA TYR A 114 10.38 19.13 8.71
C TYR A 114 11.09 20.48 8.92
N CYS A 115 11.22 21.30 7.86
CA CYS A 115 11.78 22.64 7.96
C CYS A 115 10.92 23.53 8.86
N ASP A 116 9.60 23.49 8.74
CA ASP A 116 8.70 24.25 9.61
C ASP A 116 8.81 23.82 11.08
N TYR A 117 8.93 22.51 11.34
CA TYR A 117 9.18 21.98 12.67
C TYR A 117 10.52 22.44 13.26
N LYS A 118 11.57 22.54 12.43
CA LYS A 118 12.92 22.94 12.84
C LYS A 118 13.14 24.44 12.88
N ARG A 119 12.31 25.24 12.21
CA ARG A 119 12.39 26.70 12.14
C ARG A 119 12.56 27.38 13.52
N PRO A 120 11.77 27.06 14.57
CA PRO A 120 11.96 27.69 15.88
C PRO A 120 13.21 27.20 16.63
N GLN A 121 13.82 26.08 16.21
CA GLN A 121 14.97 25.47 16.89
C GLN A 121 16.31 25.92 16.30
N LEU A 122 16.29 26.68 15.19
CA LEU A 122 17.48 27.04 14.43
C LEU A 122 17.66 28.55 14.36
N ALA A 123 18.92 28.98 14.29
CA ALA A 123 19.24 30.36 13.96
C ALA A 123 18.67 30.73 12.58
N PRO A 124 18.09 31.93 12.39
CA PRO A 124 17.47 32.33 11.13
C PRO A 124 18.41 32.22 9.92
N THR A 125 19.69 32.53 10.13
CA THR A 125 20.73 32.46 9.10
C THR A 125 21.03 31.03 8.67
N THR A 126 21.07 30.08 9.61
CA THR A 126 21.26 28.65 9.34
C THR A 126 20.05 28.06 8.62
N TYR A 127 18.84 28.41 9.05
CA TYR A 127 17.61 27.99 8.40
C TYR A 127 17.58 28.43 6.93
N GLN A 128 17.87 29.72 6.67
CA GLN A 128 17.80 30.26 5.31
C GLN A 128 18.93 29.79 4.41
N ARG A 129 20.17 29.70 4.90
CA ARG A 129 21.33 29.27 4.09
C ARG A 129 21.39 27.77 3.88
N ASP A 130 21.21 26.98 4.92
CA ASP A 130 21.43 25.53 4.82
C ASP A 130 20.12 24.81 4.46
N TYR A 131 19.02 25.04 5.17
CA TYR A 131 17.77 24.28 4.97
C TYR A 131 16.99 24.71 3.71
N ILE A 132 16.76 26.02 3.54
CA ILE A 132 15.99 26.54 2.40
C ILE A 132 16.81 26.57 1.12
N ARG A 133 18.10 26.93 1.17
CA ARG A 133 18.91 27.05 -0.05
C ARG A 133 19.64 25.75 -0.38
N LYS A 134 20.62 25.34 0.42
CA LYS A 134 21.51 24.22 0.06
C LYS A 134 20.77 22.89 0.01
N PHE A 135 20.06 22.53 1.07
CA PHE A 135 19.44 21.22 1.17
C PHE A 135 18.25 21.08 0.22
N ALA A 136 17.39 22.11 0.11
CA ALA A 136 16.31 22.10 -0.87
C ALA A 136 16.82 21.97 -2.31
N HIS A 137 17.86 22.72 -2.70
CA HIS A 137 18.44 22.62 -4.04
C HIS A 137 18.95 21.21 -4.36
N HIS A 138 19.57 20.54 -3.38
CA HIS A 138 20.00 19.15 -3.56
C HIS A 138 18.82 18.18 -3.66
N ILE A 139 17.72 18.42 -2.92
CA ILE A 139 16.50 17.61 -3.02
C ILE A 139 15.83 17.77 -4.39
N ASP A 140 15.80 19.00 -4.93
CA ASP A 140 15.25 19.27 -6.25
C ASP A 140 16.09 18.66 -7.38
N SER A 141 17.38 18.49 -7.14
CA SER A 141 18.30 17.84 -8.08
C SER A 141 18.24 16.30 -8.06
N LEU A 142 17.43 15.69 -7.17
CA LEU A 142 17.34 14.24 -7.07
C LEU A 142 16.58 13.62 -8.25
N PRO A 143 17.03 12.46 -8.76
CA PRO A 143 16.36 11.76 -9.86
C PRO A 143 15.02 11.14 -9.44
N SER A 144 14.89 10.75 -8.17
CA SER A 144 13.65 10.26 -7.56
C SER A 144 13.44 10.96 -6.23
N LYS A 145 12.19 11.34 -5.97
CA LYS A 145 11.75 11.93 -4.70
C LYS A 145 10.98 10.93 -3.83
N ASP A 146 10.89 9.68 -4.28
CA ASP A 146 10.26 8.62 -3.51
C ASP A 146 11.21 8.15 -2.40
N ILE A 147 10.68 8.12 -1.18
CA ILE A 147 11.39 7.67 0.02
C ILE A 147 11.83 6.20 -0.10
N ARG A 148 11.12 5.39 -0.91
CA ARG A 148 11.44 3.97 -1.15
C ARG A 148 12.73 3.78 -1.94
N ASP A 149 13.12 4.76 -2.74
CA ASP A 149 14.33 4.72 -3.58
C ASP A 149 15.57 5.23 -2.84
N ALA A 150 15.61 5.11 -1.50
CA ALA A 150 16.67 5.64 -0.66
C ALA A 150 18.09 5.20 -1.07
N VAL A 151 18.23 3.97 -1.58
CA VAL A 151 19.51 3.45 -2.10
C VAL A 151 19.94 4.20 -3.36
N ALA A 152 19.03 4.42 -4.30
CA ALA A 152 19.32 5.16 -5.54
C ALA A 152 19.66 6.62 -5.24
N ILE A 153 18.95 7.23 -4.29
CA ILE A 153 19.23 8.60 -3.81
C ILE A 153 20.65 8.67 -3.20
N ARG A 154 21.02 7.71 -2.36
CA ARG A 154 22.38 7.63 -1.78
C ARG A 154 23.44 7.56 -2.87
N ASP A 155 23.26 6.67 -3.84
CA ASP A 155 24.25 6.44 -4.88
C ASP A 155 24.40 7.66 -5.79
N PHE A 156 23.28 8.32 -6.13
CA PHE A 156 23.30 9.60 -6.84
C PHE A 156 24.04 10.69 -6.07
N LEU A 157 23.80 10.83 -4.76
CA LEU A 157 24.50 11.83 -3.94
C LEU A 157 26.01 11.57 -3.86
N LEU A 158 26.43 10.30 -3.82
CA LEU A 158 27.85 9.93 -3.80
C LEU A 158 28.55 10.13 -5.15
N GLN A 159 27.81 10.03 -6.26
CA GLN A 159 28.33 10.29 -7.61
C GLN A 159 28.43 11.78 -7.93
N THR A 160 27.50 12.59 -7.42
CA THR A 160 27.39 14.02 -7.74
C THR A 160 28.11 14.93 -6.77
N LEU A 161 28.20 14.54 -5.49
CA LEU A 161 28.73 15.38 -4.41
C LEU A 161 29.92 14.74 -3.72
N SER A 162 30.70 15.56 -3.01
CA SER A 162 31.78 15.04 -2.17
C SER A 162 31.24 14.16 -1.03
N ALA A 163 32.02 13.15 -0.62
CA ALA A 163 31.64 12.21 0.43
C ALA A 163 31.21 12.88 1.75
N SER A 164 31.83 14.02 2.10
CA SER A 164 31.45 14.82 3.27
C SER A 164 30.08 15.46 3.13
N THR A 165 29.74 15.97 1.96
CA THR A 165 28.47 16.66 1.68
C THR A 165 27.33 15.65 1.55
N ALA A 166 27.57 14.55 0.82
CA ALA A 166 26.63 13.43 0.74
C ALA A 166 26.30 12.86 2.13
N LYS A 167 27.32 12.66 2.99
CA LYS A 167 27.11 12.21 4.37
C LYS A 167 26.27 13.19 5.20
N ARG A 168 26.50 14.50 5.05
CA ARG A 168 25.73 15.54 5.74
C ARG A 168 24.26 15.52 5.31
N LEU A 169 24.00 15.46 3.99
CA LEU A 169 22.63 15.36 3.44
C LEU A 169 21.90 14.10 3.92
N LEU A 170 22.54 12.94 3.83
CA LEU A 170 21.95 11.67 4.30
C LEU A 170 21.64 11.68 5.80
N THR A 171 22.46 12.37 6.60
CA THR A 171 22.17 12.56 8.03
C THR A 171 20.91 13.39 8.25
N HIS A 172 20.74 14.46 7.48
CA HIS A 172 19.53 15.28 7.55
C HIS A 172 18.29 14.55 7.00
N PHE A 173 18.41 13.75 5.94
CA PHE A 173 17.32 12.92 5.43
C PHE A 173 16.91 11.85 6.45
N ALA A 174 17.88 11.18 7.08
CA ALA A 174 17.60 10.24 8.15
C ALA A 174 16.88 10.91 9.34
N ALA A 175 17.26 12.14 9.71
CA ALA A 175 16.59 12.91 10.75
C ALA A 175 15.17 13.33 10.35
N CYS A 176 14.97 13.75 9.11
CA CYS A 176 13.66 14.09 8.54
C CYS A 176 12.72 12.88 8.58
N CYS A 177 13.16 11.72 8.08
CA CYS A 177 12.38 10.49 8.11
C CYS A 177 12.13 9.99 9.53
N ARG A 178 13.06 10.17 10.47
CA ARG A 178 12.82 9.85 11.89
C ARG A 178 11.75 10.73 12.52
N TRP A 179 11.73 12.03 12.19
CA TRP A 179 10.66 12.93 12.60
C TRP A 179 9.31 12.51 11.98
N ALA A 180 9.31 12.09 10.73
CA ALA A 180 8.12 11.59 10.03
C ALA A 180 7.56 10.31 10.67
N GLU A 181 8.42 9.40 11.10
CA GLU A 181 8.03 8.21 11.87
C GLU A 181 7.36 8.60 13.18
N SER A 182 7.98 9.47 13.97
CA SER A 182 7.41 9.95 15.24
C SER A 182 6.08 10.69 15.04
N SER A 183 5.89 11.34 13.89
CA SER A 183 4.65 12.06 13.54
C SER A 183 3.59 11.15 12.92
N GLY A 184 3.86 9.86 12.73
CA GLY A 184 2.94 8.89 12.11
C GLY A 184 2.76 9.06 10.59
N LEU A 185 3.60 9.87 9.93
CA LEU A 185 3.58 10.10 8.48
C LEU A 185 4.28 8.96 7.71
N LEU A 186 5.23 8.29 8.35
CA LEU A 186 6.01 7.21 7.78
C LEU A 186 6.02 6.00 8.72
N LYS A 187 5.92 4.78 8.17
CA LYS A 187 5.94 3.54 8.97
C LYS A 187 7.37 3.12 9.37
N SER A 188 8.35 3.39 8.51
CA SER A 188 9.75 3.00 8.70
C SER A 188 10.67 3.91 7.91
N ASN A 189 11.83 4.26 8.47
CA ASN A 189 12.83 5.16 7.93
C ASN A 189 13.85 4.39 7.08
N PRO A 190 13.87 4.58 5.76
CA PRO A 190 14.78 3.86 4.88
C PRO A 190 16.18 4.46 4.86
N PHE A 191 16.39 5.69 5.34
CA PHE A 191 17.71 6.35 5.38
C PHE A 191 18.49 6.06 6.67
N ALA A 192 17.91 5.31 7.60
CA ALA A 192 18.55 4.94 8.85
C ALA A 192 19.88 4.19 8.59
N GLY A 193 20.96 4.65 9.21
CA GLY A 193 22.29 4.03 9.12
C GLY A 193 23.07 4.27 7.82
N MET A 194 22.46 4.84 6.76
CA MET A 194 23.14 5.08 5.48
C MET A 194 24.28 6.10 5.58
N ALA A 195 24.17 7.10 6.45
CA ALA A 195 25.25 8.06 6.66
C ALA A 195 26.46 7.46 7.40
N SER A 196 26.24 6.43 8.21
CA SER A 196 27.29 5.76 9.00
C SER A 196 28.17 4.85 8.15
N SER A 197 27.63 4.30 7.05
CA SER A 197 28.39 3.45 6.13
C SER A 197 29.38 4.22 5.26
N ILE A 198 29.23 5.54 5.10
CA ILE A 198 30.16 6.38 4.36
C ILE A 198 31.43 6.62 5.19
N ARG A 199 32.50 5.92 4.82
CA ARG A 199 33.86 6.13 5.34
C ARG A 199 34.37 7.49 4.85
N LYS A 200 34.73 8.38 5.78
CA LYS A 200 35.47 9.59 5.43
C LYS A 200 36.90 9.17 5.04
N PRO A 201 37.50 9.73 3.98
CA PRO A 201 38.93 9.57 3.78
C PRO A 201 39.64 10.13 5.02
N LYS A 202 40.50 9.33 5.66
CA LYS A 202 41.34 9.79 6.77
C LYS A 202 42.21 10.92 6.20
N SER A 203 42.07 12.14 6.71
CA SER A 203 43.04 13.19 6.38
C SER A 203 44.34 12.85 7.11
N ASP A 204 45.27 12.23 6.41
CA ASP A 204 46.65 12.07 6.86
C ASP A 204 47.37 13.41 6.66
N LYS A 205 47.03 14.39 7.50
CA LYS A 205 47.82 15.61 7.64
C LYS A 205 48.25 15.64 9.09
N SER A 206 49.48 15.22 9.33
CA SER A 206 50.22 15.63 10.52
C SER A 206 50.14 17.15 10.56
N ILE A 207 49.35 17.67 11.50
CA ILE A 207 49.43 19.08 11.87
C ILE A 207 50.71 19.15 12.69
N ASP A 208 51.84 19.45 12.05
CA ASP A 208 53.07 19.76 12.77
C ASP A 208 52.84 21.09 13.50
N PRO A 209 52.77 21.10 14.84
CA PRO A 209 52.59 22.32 15.58
C PRO A 209 53.97 22.93 15.83
N PHE A 210 54.20 24.14 15.33
CA PHE A 210 55.35 25.01 15.64
C PHE A 210 56.74 24.53 15.19
N THR A 211 57.09 24.76 13.92
CA THR A 211 58.49 25.06 13.56
C THR A 211 58.77 26.53 13.88
N ALA A 212 58.94 26.83 15.17
CA ALA A 212 59.46 28.11 15.60
C ALA A 212 60.93 28.20 15.17
N LEU A 213 61.20 29.01 14.14
CA LEU A 213 62.55 29.46 13.83
C LEU A 213 63.04 30.34 14.99
N VAL A 214 63.74 29.73 15.95
CA VAL A 214 64.59 30.45 16.90
C VAL A 214 65.93 30.65 16.20
N THR A 215 66.11 31.79 15.53
CA THR A 215 67.44 32.29 15.15
C THR A 215 68.09 32.92 16.36
N SER A 216 69.22 32.35 16.78
CA SER A 216 70.14 32.88 17.80
C SER A 216 71.02 34.00 17.24
#